data_AF-A0A6J7H830-F1
#
_entry.id   AF-A0A6J7H830-F1
#
_cell.length_a   1.000
_cell.length_b   1.000
_cell.length_c   1.000
_cell.angle_alpha   90.00
_cell.angle_beta   90.00
_cell.angle_gamma   90.00
#
_symmetry.space_group_name_H-M   'P 1'
#
loop_
_entity.id
_entity.type
_entity.pdbx_description
1 polymer ?
#
loop_
_entity_poly.entity_id
_entity_poly.type
_entity_poly.pdbx_seq_one_letter_code
_entity_poly.pdbx_strand_id
1 'polypeptide(L)'
;MLDRVPLGELLNSWYGRVGVLKLLLLLAAVSLAFYNRYWLTPKLPTEPEPDQPEPTEPEPDQPEPTEPEPDQPVPTEPEPAPPAALSQLRRSVRLEVLVLAVALLAGATLAQIAPPVAGASGSSGGSFSERAAFGTGQVELRVDPGLRGMNEVHITALGSDGRLMPGVEDFELSLSLAADNIGPLKPQMQRITAGHSVSYARFPFAGEWTVLVTSRLSRFEALSAVFSVPIGP
;
A
#
# COMPACT_ATOMS: atom_id res chain seq x y z
N MET A 1 13.70 9.99 -23.62
CA MET A 1 13.07 11.32 -23.57
C MET A 1 12.12 11.29 -22.39
N LEU A 2 12.40 12.03 -21.32
CA LEU A 2 11.48 12.16 -20.18
C LEU A 2 10.41 13.17 -20.60
N ASP A 3 9.20 12.70 -20.91
CA ASP A 3 8.05 13.57 -21.12
C ASP A 3 7.80 14.35 -19.84
N ARG A 4 8.11 15.65 -19.88
CA ARG A 4 7.80 16.57 -18.80
C ARG A 4 6.33 16.90 -18.94
N VAL A 5 5.49 16.19 -18.20
CA VAL A 5 4.07 16.55 -18.03
C VAL A 5 4.01 18.04 -17.66
N PRO A 6 3.37 18.90 -18.47
CA PRO A 6 3.34 20.32 -18.22
C PRO A 6 2.63 20.58 -16.89
N LEU A 7 3.26 21.35 -15.99
CA LEU A 7 2.74 21.65 -14.65
C LEU A 7 1.30 22.20 -14.64
N GLY A 8 0.86 22.80 -15.76
CA GLY A 8 -0.51 23.26 -15.97
C GLY A 8 -1.57 22.14 -16.04
N GLU A 9 -1.23 20.96 -16.55
CA GLU A 9 -2.14 19.79 -16.60
C GLU A 9 -2.30 19.13 -15.22
N LEU A 10 -1.23 19.15 -14.42
CA LEU A 10 -1.24 18.68 -13.02
C LEU A 10 -2.12 19.55 -12.11
N LEU A 11 -2.26 20.85 -12.39
CA LEU A 11 -3.10 21.73 -11.56
C LEU A 11 -4.56 21.80 -12.05
N ASN A 12 -4.80 21.61 -13.34
CA ASN A 12 -6.16 21.69 -13.90
C ASN A 12 -6.93 20.37 -13.87
N SER A 13 -6.25 19.22 -13.95
CA SER A 13 -6.91 17.92 -13.82
C SER A 13 -7.37 17.66 -12.38
N TRP A 14 -8.56 17.07 -12.22
CA TRP A 14 -9.09 16.65 -10.91
C TRP A 14 -8.11 15.72 -10.18
N TYR A 15 -7.49 14.79 -10.92
CA TYR A 15 -6.48 13.85 -10.42
C TYR A 15 -5.20 14.54 -9.94
N GLY A 16 -4.71 15.53 -10.69
CA GLY A 16 -3.50 16.24 -10.32
C GLY A 16 -3.68 17.12 -9.07
N ARG A 17 -4.86 17.71 -8.86
CA ARG A 17 -5.19 18.44 -7.62
C ARG A 17 -5.20 17.52 -6.39
N VAL A 18 -5.76 16.32 -6.54
CA VAL A 18 -5.75 15.30 -5.47
C VAL A 18 -4.31 14.85 -5.18
N GLY A 19 -3.49 14.67 -6.21
CA GLY A 19 -2.06 14.36 -6.06
C GLY A 19 -1.29 15.46 -5.33
N VAL A 20 -1.50 16.73 -5.69
CA VAL A 20 -0.87 17.89 -5.04
C VAL A 20 -1.33 18.03 -3.59
N LEU A 21 -2.63 17.90 -3.32
CA LEU A 21 -3.16 17.94 -1.95
C LEU A 21 -2.50 16.86 -1.08
N LYS A 22 -2.32 15.66 -1.62
CA LYS A 22 -1.66 14.55 -0.94
C LYS A 22 -0.19 14.85 -0.63
N LEU A 23 0.53 15.44 -1.58
CA LEU A 23 1.94 15.80 -1.41
C LEU A 23 2.10 16.92 -0.35
N LEU A 24 1.20 17.90 -0.34
CA LEU A 24 1.14 18.94 0.68
C LEU A 24 0.83 18.37 2.07
N LEU A 25 -0.12 17.45 2.19
CA LEU A 25 -0.42 16.79 3.47
C LEU A 25 0.76 15.98 3.99
N LEU A 26 1.48 15.28 3.11
CA LEU A 26 2.67 14.54 3.48
C LEU A 26 3.80 15.46 3.95
N LEU A 27 4.05 16.56 3.23
CA LEU A 27 5.03 17.58 3.64
C LEU A 27 4.65 18.25 4.96
N ALA A 28 3.36 18.53 5.18
CA ALA A 28 2.87 19.08 6.44
C ALA A 28 3.10 18.12 7.61
N ALA A 29 2.81 16.83 7.43
CA ALA A 29 3.04 15.80 8.43
C ALA A 29 4.54 15.64 8.75
N VAL A 30 5.39 15.58 7.72
CA VAL A 30 6.86 15.50 7.89
C VAL A 30 7.40 16.75 8.58
N SER A 31 6.92 17.93 8.20
CA SER A 31 7.34 19.19 8.83
C SER A 31 6.92 19.25 10.29
N LEU A 32 5.70 18.81 10.61
CA LEU A 32 5.22 18.75 11.99
C LEU A 32 6.01 17.72 12.82
N ALA A 33 6.33 16.57 12.24
CA ALA A 33 7.16 15.55 12.89
C ALA A 33 8.60 16.05 13.11
N PHE A 34 9.18 16.75 12.12
CA PHE A 34 10.51 17.33 12.22
C PHE A 34 10.56 18.44 13.27
N TYR A 35 9.56 19.32 13.29
CA TYR A 35 9.44 20.37 14.29
C TYR A 35 9.30 19.78 15.70
N ASN A 36 8.45 18.77 15.87
CA ASN A 36 8.28 18.08 17.14
C ASN A 36 9.59 17.39 17.60
N ARG A 37 10.34 16.81 16.66
CA ARG A 37 11.59 16.09 16.93
C ARG A 37 12.77 17.01 17.28
N TYR A 38 12.86 18.19 16.69
CA TYR A 38 14.03 19.06 16.88
C TYR A 38 13.83 20.15 17.92
N TRP A 39 12.59 20.61 18.14
CA TRP A 39 12.33 21.75 19.00
C TRP A 39 11.84 21.39 20.40
N LEU A 40 11.23 20.21 20.59
CA LEU A 40 10.66 19.80 21.88
C LEU A 40 11.50 18.77 22.66
N THR A 41 12.62 18.31 22.10
CA THR A 41 13.67 17.56 22.84
C THR A 41 14.99 18.32 22.92
N PRO A 42 15.04 19.48 23.61
CA PRO A 42 16.25 19.87 24.31
C PRO A 42 16.01 19.73 25.82
N LYS A 43 16.91 18.94 26.45
CA LYS A 43 17.14 18.78 27.89
C LYS A 43 16.30 17.70 28.59
N LEU A 44 16.65 16.44 28.35
CA LEU A 44 16.81 15.54 29.47
C LEU A 44 18.24 15.77 30.00
N PRO A 45 18.43 16.22 31.25
CA PRO A 45 19.73 16.18 31.88
C PRO A 45 20.23 14.75 31.81
N THR A 46 21.42 14.54 31.26
CA THR A 46 22.15 13.29 31.45
C THR A 46 22.37 13.15 32.95
N GLU A 47 21.62 12.25 33.57
CA GLU A 47 21.81 11.90 34.97
C GLU A 47 23.22 11.29 35.06
N PRO A 48 24.14 11.85 35.88
CA PRO A 48 25.44 11.25 36.06
C PRO A 48 25.25 9.86 36.65
N GLU A 49 25.91 8.88 36.05
CA GLU A 49 25.91 7.49 36.49
C GLU A 49 26.34 7.45 37.98
N PRO A 50 25.55 6.84 38.88
CA PRO A 50 25.92 6.79 40.28
C PRO A 50 27.18 5.92 40.43
N ASP A 51 28.26 6.52 40.92
CA ASP A 51 29.46 5.80 41.36
C ASP A 51 29.03 4.75 42.38
N GLN A 52 29.03 3.48 41.97
CA GLN A 52 28.84 2.37 42.90
C GLN A 52 30.07 2.30 43.81
N PRO A 53 29.94 2.43 45.13
CA PRO A 53 31.08 2.24 46.02
C PRO A 53 31.51 0.77 45.97
N GLU A 54 32.81 0.54 45.79
CA GLU A 54 33.41 -0.80 45.90
C GLU A 54 33.10 -1.42 47.28
N PRO A 55 32.87 -2.74 47.37
CA PRO A 55 32.65 -3.39 48.66
C PRO A 55 33.93 -3.37 49.50
N THR A 56 33.94 -2.60 50.58
CA THR A 56 35.03 -2.60 51.56
C THR A 56 34.96 -3.86 52.44
N GLU A 57 36.01 -4.66 52.42
CA GLU A 57 36.23 -5.79 53.35
C GLU A 57 36.54 -5.25 54.76
N PRO A 58 35.99 -5.80 55.85
CA PRO A 58 36.18 -5.23 57.18
C PRO A 58 37.58 -5.56 57.73
N GLU A 59 38.39 -4.53 57.97
CA GLU A 59 39.66 -4.62 58.69
C GLU A 59 39.39 -4.60 60.23
N PRO A 60 40.18 -5.29 61.08
CA PRO A 60 39.81 -5.55 62.47
C PRO A 60 39.91 -4.33 63.40
N ASP A 61 39.00 -4.31 64.39
CA ASP A 61 38.84 -3.31 65.46
C ASP A 61 40.16 -2.84 66.11
N GLN A 62 40.48 -1.56 65.92
CA GLN A 62 41.32 -0.78 66.82
C GLN A 62 40.50 0.42 67.34
N PRO A 63 40.46 0.69 68.66
CA PRO A 63 39.70 1.81 69.18
C PRO A 63 40.48 3.11 68.97
N GLU A 64 40.08 3.92 67.99
CA GLU A 64 40.56 5.30 67.85
C GLU A 64 39.78 6.26 68.76
N PRO A 65 40.41 7.37 69.22
CA PRO A 65 39.83 8.29 70.19
C PRO A 65 38.66 9.10 69.60
N THR A 66 37.64 9.33 70.42
CA THR A 66 36.43 10.10 70.08
C THR A 66 36.76 11.57 69.84
N GLU A 67 36.72 12.01 68.58
CA GLU A 67 36.67 13.42 68.20
C GLU A 67 35.24 13.73 67.69
N PRO A 68 34.60 14.84 68.08
CA PRO A 68 33.23 15.12 67.64
C PRO A 68 33.24 15.54 66.17
N GLU A 69 32.64 14.72 65.31
CA GLU A 69 32.44 15.02 63.90
C GLU A 69 31.48 16.22 63.73
N PRO A 70 31.75 17.20 62.85
CA PRO A 70 30.86 18.33 62.64
C PRO A 70 29.56 17.89 61.94
N ASP A 71 28.44 18.52 62.33
CA ASP A 71 27.11 18.33 61.73
C ASP A 71 27.16 18.30 60.20
N GLN A 72 27.05 17.11 59.62
CA GLN A 72 26.82 16.97 58.19
C GLN A 72 25.34 17.29 57.88
N PRO A 73 25.04 18.10 56.86
CA PRO A 73 23.67 18.36 56.48
C PRO A 73 23.03 17.08 55.92
N VAL A 74 21.84 16.73 56.43
CA VAL A 74 21.04 15.60 55.95
C VAL A 74 20.81 15.74 54.43
N PRO A 75 21.10 14.71 53.62
CA PRO A 75 20.78 14.73 52.19
C PRO A 75 19.28 14.93 52.00
N THR A 76 18.90 16.00 51.29
CA THR A 76 17.51 16.26 50.93
C THR A 76 17.08 15.21 49.90
N GLU A 77 16.17 14.32 50.28
CA GLU A 77 15.57 13.33 49.39
C GLU A 77 14.86 14.05 48.22
N PRO A 78 15.15 13.72 46.96
CA PRO A 78 14.56 14.41 45.82
C PRO A 78 13.06 14.06 45.70
N GLU A 79 12.24 15.11 45.70
CA GLU A 79 10.79 15.07 45.55
C GLU A 79 10.37 14.30 44.26
N PRO A 80 9.35 13.44 44.30
CA PRO A 80 8.96 12.63 43.15
C PRO A 80 8.46 13.51 42.00
N ALA A 81 9.03 13.32 40.81
CA ALA A 81 8.71 14.12 39.63
C ALA A 81 7.20 14.10 39.26
N PRO A 82 6.58 15.24 38.90
CA PRO A 82 5.13 15.38 38.75
C PRO A 82 4.54 14.78 37.44
N PRO A 83 3.19 14.60 37.36
CA PRO A 83 2.40 13.92 36.30
C PRO A 83 2.53 14.44 34.85
N ALA A 84 3.40 15.43 34.61
CA ALA A 84 3.64 16.01 33.30
C ALA A 84 4.22 14.98 32.31
N ALA A 85 5.12 14.10 32.77
CA ALA A 85 5.75 13.06 31.93
C ALA A 85 4.70 12.09 31.33
N LEU A 86 3.71 11.68 32.12
CA LEU A 86 2.62 10.80 31.65
C LEU A 86 1.70 11.49 30.65
N SER A 87 1.45 12.80 30.82
CA SER A 87 0.62 13.58 29.89
C SER A 87 1.29 13.82 28.54
N GLN A 88 2.61 14.01 28.54
CA GLN A 88 3.43 14.16 27.32
C GLN A 88 3.52 12.83 26.57
N LEU A 89 3.71 11.72 27.29
CA LEU A 89 3.70 10.37 26.71
C LEU A 89 2.35 10.02 26.09
N ARG A 90 1.23 10.36 26.75
CA ARG A 90 -0.11 10.13 26.18
C ARG A 90 -0.35 10.96 24.91
N ARG A 91 0.26 12.14 24.79
CA ARG A 91 0.15 12.98 23.59
C ARG A 91 0.99 12.42 22.44
N SER A 92 2.21 11.94 22.70
CA SER A 92 3.03 11.33 21.66
C SER A 92 2.39 10.05 21.12
N VAL A 93 1.89 9.17 21.99
CA VAL A 93 1.21 7.92 21.60
C VAL A 93 -0.06 8.21 20.77
N ARG A 94 -0.85 9.22 21.12
CA ARG A 94 -2.04 9.62 20.34
C ARG A 94 -1.68 10.11 18.94
N LEU A 95 -0.58 10.87 18.82
CA LEU A 95 -0.07 11.32 17.53
C LEU A 95 0.41 10.15 16.67
N GLU A 96 1.12 9.20 17.27
CA GLU A 96 1.62 8.01 16.58
C GLU A 96 0.48 7.13 16.06
N VAL A 97 -0.53 6.86 16.90
CA VAL A 97 -1.72 6.09 16.50
C VAL A 97 -2.49 6.81 15.38
N LEU A 98 -2.58 8.14 15.42
CA LEU A 98 -3.24 8.91 14.37
C LEU A 98 -2.47 8.83 13.04
N VAL A 99 -1.13 8.90 13.07
CA VAL A 99 -0.29 8.74 11.87
C VAL A 99 -0.44 7.33 11.29
N LEU A 100 -0.42 6.29 12.13
CA LEU A 100 -0.64 4.91 11.69
C LEU A 100 -2.04 4.71 11.10
N ALA A 101 -3.08 5.27 11.74
CA ALA A 101 -4.45 5.19 11.24
C ALA A 101 -4.59 5.88 9.88
N VAL A 102 -3.98 7.06 9.68
CA VAL A 102 -3.97 7.77 8.41
C VAL A 102 -3.18 7.00 7.34
N ALA A 103 -2.02 6.43 7.69
CA ALA A 103 -1.21 5.62 6.78
C ALA A 103 -1.96 4.35 6.34
N LEU A 104 -2.65 3.68 7.26
CA LEU A 104 -3.49 2.52 6.95
C LEU A 104 -4.70 2.88 6.09
N LEU A 105 -5.38 3.99 6.38
CA LEU A 105 -6.49 4.49 5.57
C LEU A 105 -6.02 4.85 4.15
N ALA A 106 -4.84 5.47 4.04
CA ALA A 106 -4.20 5.78 2.76
C ALA A 106 -3.76 4.52 2.01
N GLY A 107 -3.25 3.50 2.71
CA GLY A 107 -2.91 2.20 2.13
C GLY A 107 -4.14 1.44 1.63
N ALA A 108 -5.22 1.43 2.41
CA ALA A 108 -6.48 0.77 2.05
C ALA A 108 -7.17 1.43 0.84
N THR A 109 -7.12 2.76 0.75
CA THR A 109 -7.63 3.49 -0.42
C THR A 109 -6.77 3.25 -1.67
N LEU A 110 -5.45 3.11 -1.52
CA LEU A 110 -4.55 2.72 -2.62
C LEU A 110 -4.78 1.28 -3.09
N ALA A 111 -5.05 0.34 -2.17
CA ALA A 111 -5.30 -1.06 -2.53
C ALA A 111 -6.60 -1.27 -3.33
N GLN A 112 -7.56 -0.35 -3.22
CA GLN A 112 -8.79 -0.37 -4.03
C GLN A 112 -8.61 0.21 -5.43
N ILE A 113 -7.44 0.80 -5.72
CA ILE A 113 -7.07 1.29 -7.05
C ILE A 113 -6.09 0.27 -7.61
N ALA A 114 -6.52 -0.49 -8.63
CA ALA A 114 -5.63 -1.42 -9.32
C ALA A 114 -4.33 -0.70 -9.70
N PRO A 115 -3.14 -1.28 -9.41
CA PRO A 115 -1.88 -0.61 -9.72
C PRO A 115 -1.81 -0.31 -11.22
N PRO A 116 -1.35 0.89 -11.64
CA PRO A 116 -0.98 1.08 -13.02
C PRO A 116 0.19 0.14 -13.29
N VAL A 117 -0.06 -0.92 -14.07
CA VAL A 117 1.01 -1.75 -14.63
C VAL A 117 1.78 -0.91 -15.64
N ALA A 118 2.71 -0.10 -15.14
CA ALA A 118 3.71 0.56 -15.94
C ALA A 118 4.70 -0.50 -16.41
N GLY A 119 4.51 -1.01 -17.63
CA GLY A 119 5.56 -1.77 -18.32
C GLY A 119 5.12 -2.98 -19.12
N ALA A 120 4.18 -2.82 -20.06
CA ALA A 120 4.29 -3.52 -21.34
C ALA A 120 4.50 -2.45 -22.41
N SER A 121 5.74 -2.00 -22.56
CA SER A 121 6.11 -1.19 -23.72
C SER A 121 5.95 -2.03 -24.98
N GLY A 122 4.91 -1.73 -25.76
CA GLY A 122 4.89 -1.90 -27.21
C GLY A 122 4.48 -3.27 -27.73
N SER A 123 3.18 -3.45 -27.94
CA SER A 123 2.74 -3.71 -29.32
C SER A 123 1.58 -2.74 -29.60
N SER A 124 1.80 -1.82 -30.52
CA SER A 124 0.70 -1.10 -31.16
C SER A 124 0.05 -2.10 -32.13
N GLY A 125 -0.72 -3.03 -31.58
CA GLY A 125 -1.35 -4.12 -32.33
C GLY A 125 -0.51 -5.39 -32.44
N GLY A 126 -1.14 -6.51 -32.12
CA GLY A 126 -0.54 -7.84 -32.08
C GLY A 126 -1.15 -8.68 -30.95
N SER A 127 -0.95 -9.99 -30.99
CA SER A 127 -1.55 -10.88 -29.98
C SER A 127 -1.15 -10.46 -28.57
N PHE A 128 -2.14 -10.45 -27.67
CA PHE A 128 -1.98 -10.09 -26.27
C PHE A 128 -2.18 -11.32 -25.40
N SER A 129 -1.36 -11.47 -24.36
CA SER A 129 -1.52 -12.54 -23.36
C SER A 129 -1.00 -12.07 -22.01
N GLU A 130 -1.84 -12.10 -20.99
CA GLU A 130 -1.48 -11.72 -19.62
C GLU A 130 -2.17 -12.63 -18.61
N ARG A 131 -1.58 -12.77 -17.42
CA ARG A 131 -2.18 -13.49 -16.29
C ARG A 131 -2.38 -12.56 -15.10
N ALA A 132 -3.50 -12.75 -14.40
CA ALA A 132 -3.83 -12.03 -13.18
C ALA A 132 -4.30 -13.00 -12.09
N ALA A 133 -4.21 -12.59 -10.83
CA ALA A 133 -4.72 -13.38 -9.71
C ALA A 133 -6.24 -13.62 -9.84
N PHE A 134 -6.67 -14.84 -9.50
CA PHE A 134 -8.07 -15.25 -9.63
C PHE A 134 -8.41 -16.33 -8.60
N GLY A 135 -8.93 -15.91 -7.44
CA GLY A 135 -9.16 -16.81 -6.30
C GLY A 135 -7.86 -17.36 -5.74
N THR A 136 -7.76 -18.69 -5.61
CA THR A 136 -6.55 -19.40 -5.16
C THR A 136 -5.53 -19.63 -6.27
N GLY A 137 -5.86 -19.29 -7.51
CA GLY A 137 -5.02 -19.45 -8.69
C GLY A 137 -4.91 -18.15 -9.48
N GLN A 138 -4.85 -18.29 -10.79
CA GLN A 138 -4.68 -17.20 -11.73
C GLN A 138 -5.54 -17.42 -12.98
N VAL A 139 -5.92 -16.34 -13.64
CA VAL A 139 -6.64 -16.39 -14.92
C VAL A 139 -5.75 -15.77 -16.00
N GLU A 140 -5.62 -16.48 -17.12
CA GLU A 140 -4.97 -16.01 -18.33
C GLU A 140 -6.01 -15.45 -19.28
N LEU A 141 -5.78 -14.21 -19.71
CA LEU A 141 -6.49 -13.57 -20.82
C LEU A 141 -5.57 -13.57 -22.04
N ARG A 142 -6.06 -14.11 -23.16
CA ARG A 142 -5.41 -13.99 -24.48
C ARG A 142 -6.37 -13.34 -25.46
N VAL A 143 -5.86 -12.41 -26.26
CA VAL A 143 -6.61 -11.72 -27.32
C VAL A 143 -5.80 -11.79 -28.60
N ASP A 144 -6.38 -12.33 -29.66
CA ASP A 144 -5.73 -12.48 -30.97
C ASP A 144 -6.67 -11.98 -32.09
N PRO A 145 -6.22 -11.14 -33.04
CA PRO A 145 -4.85 -10.64 -33.22
C PRO A 145 -4.49 -9.40 -32.39
N GLY A 146 -5.33 -8.95 -31.46
CA GLY A 146 -5.13 -7.73 -30.68
C GLY A 146 -5.23 -6.45 -31.53
N LEU A 147 -6.09 -6.46 -32.55
CA LEU A 147 -6.32 -5.34 -33.47
C LEU A 147 -7.79 -4.93 -33.45
N ARG A 148 -8.11 -3.73 -33.97
CA ARG A 148 -9.52 -3.32 -34.12
C ARG A 148 -10.28 -4.34 -34.98
N GLY A 149 -11.56 -4.55 -34.66
CA GLY A 149 -12.42 -5.52 -35.32
C GLY A 149 -12.63 -6.79 -34.50
N MET A 150 -12.77 -7.93 -35.18
CA MET A 150 -12.93 -9.23 -34.52
C MET A 150 -11.63 -9.69 -33.90
N ASN A 151 -11.72 -10.16 -32.66
CA ASN A 151 -10.65 -10.86 -31.97
C ASN A 151 -11.21 -12.13 -31.35
N GLU A 152 -10.42 -13.19 -31.37
CA GLU A 152 -10.63 -14.36 -30.55
C GLU A 152 -10.05 -14.09 -29.16
N VAL A 153 -10.87 -14.27 -28.13
CA VAL A 153 -10.52 -14.03 -26.74
C VAL A 153 -10.59 -15.35 -25.99
N HIS A 154 -9.48 -15.80 -25.41
CA HIS A 154 -9.44 -16.98 -24.55
C HIS A 154 -9.30 -16.56 -23.10
N ILE A 155 -10.08 -17.21 -22.24
CA ILE A 155 -10.01 -17.09 -20.79
C ILE A 155 -9.72 -18.45 -20.20
N THR A 156 -8.58 -18.58 -19.53
CA THR A 156 -8.13 -19.85 -18.95
C THR A 156 -7.79 -19.68 -17.47
N ALA A 157 -8.58 -20.27 -16.57
CA ALA A 157 -8.29 -20.30 -15.14
C ALA A 157 -7.36 -21.48 -14.80
N LEU A 158 -6.26 -21.18 -14.13
CA LEU A 158 -5.18 -22.08 -13.79
C LEU A 158 -4.94 -22.09 -12.27
N GLY A 159 -4.87 -23.28 -11.69
CA GLY A 159 -4.46 -23.46 -10.30
C GLY A 159 -2.96 -23.18 -10.10
N SER A 160 -2.51 -23.21 -8.85
CA SER A 160 -1.09 -23.07 -8.50
C SER A 160 -0.21 -24.18 -9.09
N ASP A 161 -0.80 -25.33 -9.41
CA ASP A 161 -0.17 -26.46 -10.09
C ASP A 161 -0.14 -26.32 -11.63
N GLY A 162 -0.65 -25.21 -12.16
CA GLY A 162 -0.74 -24.94 -13.59
C GLY A 162 -1.84 -25.72 -14.33
N ARG A 163 -2.69 -26.47 -13.63
CA ARG A 163 -3.81 -27.20 -14.24
C ARG A 163 -5.05 -26.31 -14.31
N LEU A 164 -5.97 -26.64 -15.21
CA LEU A 164 -7.27 -25.97 -15.28
C LEU A 164 -8.01 -26.09 -13.95
N MET A 165 -8.67 -25.01 -13.52
CA MET A 165 -9.50 -25.00 -12.31
C MET A 165 -10.91 -25.52 -12.63
N PRO A 166 -11.28 -26.75 -12.27
CA PRO A 166 -12.56 -27.33 -12.68
C PRO A 166 -13.77 -26.69 -11.98
N GLY A 167 -13.56 -26.02 -10.85
CA GLY A 167 -14.63 -25.30 -10.14
C GLY A 167 -14.89 -23.89 -10.67
N VAL A 168 -14.09 -23.41 -11.63
CA VAL A 168 -14.23 -22.06 -12.21
C VAL A 168 -14.83 -22.20 -13.60
N GLU A 169 -16.06 -21.73 -13.74
CA GLU A 169 -16.80 -21.85 -14.98
C GLU A 169 -17.61 -20.57 -15.25
N ASP A 170 -18.46 -20.58 -16.28
CA ASP A 170 -19.37 -19.46 -16.61
C ASP A 170 -18.68 -18.09 -16.61
N PHE A 171 -17.60 -17.98 -17.38
CA PHE A 171 -16.90 -16.70 -17.50
C PHE A 171 -17.82 -15.67 -18.16
N GLU A 172 -17.78 -14.45 -17.63
CA GLU A 172 -18.33 -13.26 -18.26
C GLU A 172 -17.20 -12.28 -18.57
N LEU A 173 -17.33 -11.58 -19.70
CA LEU A 173 -16.44 -10.50 -20.09
C LEU A 173 -17.19 -9.17 -20.13
N SER A 174 -16.51 -8.12 -19.70
CA SER A 174 -16.95 -6.75 -19.85
C SER A 174 -15.79 -5.91 -20.38
N LEU A 175 -15.96 -5.39 -21.60
CA LEU A 175 -14.96 -4.59 -22.31
C LEU A 175 -15.36 -3.11 -22.27
N SER A 176 -14.43 -2.24 -21.94
CA SER A 176 -14.67 -0.79 -21.93
C SER A 176 -13.46 0.00 -22.40
N LEU A 177 -13.71 1.12 -23.05
CA LEU A 177 -12.69 2.08 -23.50
C LEU A 177 -13.12 3.46 -23.03
N ALA A 178 -12.51 3.92 -21.95
CA ALA A 178 -12.88 5.18 -21.30
C ALA A 178 -12.60 6.40 -22.20
N ALA A 179 -11.51 6.37 -22.97
CA ALA A 179 -11.11 7.47 -23.86
C ALA A 179 -12.21 7.86 -24.85
N ASP A 180 -12.96 6.86 -25.35
CA ASP A 180 -14.03 7.04 -26.33
C ASP A 180 -15.43 6.83 -25.72
N ASN A 181 -15.54 6.72 -24.39
CA ASN A 181 -16.80 6.43 -23.67
C ASN A 181 -17.53 5.18 -24.19
N ILE A 182 -16.79 4.12 -24.50
CA ILE A 182 -17.36 2.86 -24.99
C ILE A 182 -17.48 1.85 -23.85
N GLY A 183 -18.62 1.17 -23.82
CA GLY A 183 -18.86 0.00 -22.97
C GLY A 183 -19.82 0.25 -21.80
N PRO A 184 -20.07 -0.79 -20.98
CA PRO A 184 -19.48 -2.12 -21.07
C PRO A 184 -20.05 -2.93 -22.23
N LEU A 185 -19.19 -3.40 -23.14
CA LEU A 185 -19.54 -4.41 -24.13
C LEU A 185 -19.41 -5.78 -23.48
N LYS A 186 -20.47 -6.59 -23.54
CA LYS A 186 -20.52 -7.92 -22.94
C LYS A 186 -20.62 -8.98 -24.02
N PRO A 187 -19.49 -9.37 -24.64
CA PRO A 187 -19.52 -10.42 -25.64
C PRO A 187 -19.92 -11.75 -24.99
N GLN A 188 -20.63 -12.58 -25.73
CA GLN A 188 -21.03 -13.89 -25.24
C GLN A 188 -19.81 -14.80 -25.14
N MET A 189 -19.61 -15.41 -23.97
CA MET A 189 -18.60 -16.43 -23.77
C MET A 189 -19.16 -17.80 -24.14
N GLN A 190 -18.35 -18.59 -24.84
CA GLN A 190 -18.61 -19.99 -25.11
C GLN A 190 -17.67 -20.84 -24.25
N ARG A 191 -18.25 -21.73 -23.45
CA ARG A 191 -17.48 -22.69 -22.66
C ARG A 191 -16.91 -23.77 -23.58
N ILE A 192 -15.60 -24.02 -23.46
CA ILE A 192 -14.92 -25.13 -24.15
C ILE A 192 -14.73 -26.29 -23.18
N THR A 193 -14.24 -26.00 -21.97
CA THR A 193 -14.13 -26.95 -20.86
C THR A 193 -14.25 -26.21 -19.53
N ALA A 194 -14.31 -26.94 -18.41
CA ALA A 194 -14.22 -26.32 -17.09
C ALA A 194 -12.88 -25.58 -16.96
N GLY A 195 -12.90 -24.33 -16.49
CA GLY A 195 -11.73 -23.46 -16.43
C GLY A 195 -11.27 -22.87 -17.77
N HIS A 196 -11.92 -23.13 -18.90
CA HIS A 196 -11.54 -22.50 -20.19
C HIS A 196 -12.75 -22.15 -21.06
N SER A 197 -12.83 -20.88 -21.45
CA SER A 197 -13.86 -20.35 -22.35
C SER A 197 -13.25 -19.45 -23.43
N VAL A 198 -13.98 -19.31 -24.53
CA VAL A 198 -13.58 -18.52 -25.70
C VAL A 198 -14.71 -17.57 -26.09
N SER A 199 -14.39 -16.42 -26.67
CA SER A 199 -15.36 -15.53 -27.31
C SER A 199 -14.78 -14.90 -28.56
N TYR A 200 -15.64 -14.61 -29.53
CA TYR A 200 -15.32 -13.76 -30.67
C TYR A 200 -15.83 -12.34 -30.38
N ALA A 201 -14.95 -11.51 -29.84
CA ALA A 201 -15.30 -10.17 -29.39
C ALA A 201 -14.94 -9.11 -30.44
N ARG A 202 -15.81 -8.10 -30.60
CA ARG A 202 -15.51 -6.91 -31.40
C ARG A 202 -14.88 -5.83 -30.53
N PHE A 203 -13.70 -5.36 -30.93
CA PHE A 203 -13.09 -4.13 -30.44
C PHE A 203 -13.24 -3.05 -31.52
N PRO A 204 -14.24 -2.13 -31.43
CA PRO A 204 -14.55 -1.21 -32.52
C PRO A 204 -13.47 -0.14 -32.75
N PHE A 205 -12.63 0.12 -31.75
CA PHE A 205 -11.60 1.16 -31.76
C PHE A 205 -10.28 0.61 -31.24
N ALA A 206 -9.19 1.18 -31.73
CA ALA A 206 -7.85 0.99 -31.15
C ALA A 206 -7.73 1.76 -29.84
N GLY A 207 -6.84 1.34 -28.95
CA GLY A 207 -6.58 1.98 -27.66
C GLY A 207 -6.39 1.00 -26.52
N GLU A 208 -6.26 1.54 -25.31
CA GLU A 208 -6.13 0.75 -24.08
C GLU A 208 -7.51 0.36 -23.55
N TRP A 209 -7.92 -0.88 -23.81
CA TRP A 209 -9.20 -1.41 -23.36
C TRP A 209 -9.09 -1.98 -21.95
N THR A 210 -10.03 -1.61 -21.08
CA THR A 210 -10.22 -2.28 -19.80
C THR A 210 -11.09 -3.52 -20.01
N VAL A 211 -10.54 -4.69 -19.70
CA VAL A 211 -11.24 -5.99 -19.79
C VAL A 211 -11.43 -6.54 -18.39
N LEU A 212 -12.68 -6.60 -17.94
CA LEU A 212 -13.08 -7.26 -16.70
C LEU A 212 -13.52 -8.70 -17.03
N VAL A 213 -12.85 -9.65 -16.41
CA VAL A 213 -13.18 -11.07 -16.42
C VAL A 213 -13.83 -11.41 -15.09
N THR A 214 -14.99 -12.06 -15.11
CA THR A 214 -15.63 -12.57 -13.89
C THR A 214 -16.07 -14.02 -14.06
N SER A 215 -16.11 -14.76 -12.96
CA SER A 215 -16.71 -16.10 -12.90
C SER A 215 -17.46 -16.22 -11.59
N ARG A 216 -18.72 -16.68 -11.65
CA ARG A 216 -19.55 -16.86 -10.46
C ARG A 216 -19.42 -18.30 -9.98
N LEU A 217 -18.84 -18.51 -8.80
CA LEU A 217 -18.70 -19.83 -8.19
C LEU A 217 -19.98 -20.26 -7.46
N SER A 218 -20.68 -19.29 -6.86
CA SER A 218 -21.95 -19.53 -6.17
C SER A 218 -22.81 -18.26 -6.14
N ARG A 219 -23.97 -18.33 -5.50
CA ARG A 219 -24.82 -17.14 -5.30
C ARG A 219 -24.15 -16.03 -4.49
N PHE A 220 -23.12 -16.36 -3.72
CA PHE A 220 -22.43 -15.45 -2.81
C PHE A 220 -20.96 -15.19 -3.17
N GLU A 221 -20.41 -15.96 -4.10
CA GLU A 221 -18.98 -15.93 -4.40
C GLU A 221 -18.77 -15.76 -5.90
N ALA A 222 -17.95 -14.78 -6.24
CA ALA A 222 -17.51 -14.51 -7.60
C ALA A 222 -16.03 -14.15 -7.58
N LEU A 223 -15.33 -14.62 -8.60
CA LEU A 223 -13.95 -14.25 -8.89
C LEU A 223 -13.94 -13.16 -9.96
N SER A 224 -12.96 -12.26 -9.88
CA SER A 224 -12.81 -11.17 -10.84
C SER A 224 -11.34 -10.83 -11.08
N ALA A 225 -10.99 -10.50 -12.32
CA ALA A 225 -9.71 -9.93 -12.69
C ALA A 225 -9.91 -8.82 -13.74
N VAL A 226 -9.05 -7.80 -13.70
CA VAL A 226 -9.08 -6.66 -14.63
C VAL A 226 -7.77 -6.61 -15.38
N PHE A 227 -7.85 -6.43 -16.70
CA PHE A 227 -6.71 -6.32 -17.60
C PHE A 227 -6.74 -4.99 -18.35
N SER A 228 -5.56 -4.44 -18.65
CA SER A 228 -5.38 -3.36 -19.63
C SER A 228 -4.87 -3.98 -20.93
N VAL A 229 -5.72 -4.00 -21.95
CA VAL A 229 -5.44 -4.67 -23.21
C VAL A 229 -5.19 -3.62 -24.30
N PRO A 230 -3.94 -3.47 -24.80
CA PRO A 230 -3.67 -2.64 -25.96
C PRO A 230 -4.30 -3.26 -27.21
N ILE A 231 -5.17 -2.51 -27.89
CA ILE A 231 -5.74 -2.88 -29.19
C ILE A 231 -5.15 -1.97 -30.26
N GLY A 232 -4.53 -2.58 -31.27
CA GLY A 232 -3.96 -1.86 -32.40
C GLY A 232 -4.97 -1.37 -33.44
N PRO A 233 -4.52 -0.52 -34.38
CA PRO A 233 -5.33 0.00 -35.49
C PRO A 233 -5.66 -1.04 -36.56
#